data_AF-A0A258CL72-F1
#
_entry.id   AF-A0A258CL72-F1
#
_cell.length_a   1.000
_cell.length_b   1.000
_cell.length_c   1.000
_cell.angle_alpha   90.00
_cell.angle_beta   90.00
_cell.angle_gamma   90.00
#
_symmetry.space_group_name_H-M   'P 1'
#
loop_
_entity.id
_entity.type
_entity.pdbx_description
1 polymer ?
#
loop_
_entity_poly.entity_id
_entity_poly.type
_entity_poly.pdbx_seq_one_letter_code
_entity_poly.pdbx_strand_id
1 'polypeptide(L)'
;MTDLSRRGFIGTSGLVIAGAAAVSGRTAFASVPEAPTMASAATQAPLVPTSGPDYQPVATLNGWTLPWRMNGDWKEFHLVAEPVEREIAPGMIAYLWGYNGQSPGPTIEAVEGDKVRIFVTNKLPENTTIHWHGQRLPNGMDGVGGLNQPHIPSGKTFVYEFLLRRS
;
A
#
# COMPACT_ATOMS: atom_id res chain seq x y z
N MET A 1 -30.03 33.94 43.78
CA MET A 1 -28.82 34.00 42.94
C MET A 1 -27.72 33.31 43.72
N THR A 2 -27.43 32.05 43.37
CA THR A 2 -26.49 31.19 44.09
C THR A 2 -25.32 30.83 43.18
N ASP A 3 -24.12 30.98 43.72
CA ASP A 3 -22.80 30.80 43.10
C ASP A 3 -22.60 29.47 42.37
N LEU A 4 -22.02 29.55 41.15
CA LEU A 4 -21.44 28.40 40.46
C LEU A 4 -19.96 28.25 40.85
N SER A 5 -19.69 27.20 41.64
CA SER A 5 -18.36 26.79 42.10
C SER A 5 -17.49 26.23 40.98
N ARG A 6 -16.17 26.44 41.07
CA ARG A 6 -15.08 26.06 40.12
C ARG A 6 -14.91 24.55 39.84
N ARG A 7 -15.87 23.69 40.24
CA ARG A 7 -15.83 22.22 40.00
C ARG A 7 -16.78 21.74 38.89
N GLY A 8 -17.28 22.63 38.04
CA GLY A 8 -18.19 22.30 36.94
C GLY A 8 -17.58 22.25 35.52
N PHE A 9 -16.26 22.35 35.36
CA PHE A 9 -15.63 22.44 34.03
C PHE A 9 -15.02 21.11 33.57
N ILE A 10 -15.81 20.04 33.57
CA ILE A 10 -15.59 18.89 32.69
C ILE A 10 -16.87 18.74 31.88
N GLY A 11 -16.97 19.57 30.85
CA GLY A 11 -18.07 19.57 29.90
C GLY A 11 -17.59 20.24 28.63
N THR A 12 -17.53 19.45 27.56
CA THR A 12 -17.48 19.91 26.16
C THR A 12 -16.30 20.78 25.75
N SER A 13 -15.22 20.13 25.31
CA SER A 13 -14.36 20.66 24.25
C SER A 13 -13.76 19.48 23.51
N GLY A 14 -14.39 19.10 22.39
CA GLY A 14 -13.88 18.10 21.47
C GLY A 14 -12.60 18.59 20.82
N LEU A 15 -11.46 18.22 21.40
CA LEU A 15 -10.18 18.14 20.71
C LEU A 15 -10.07 16.73 20.14
N VAL A 16 -10.55 16.52 18.91
CA VAL A 16 -10.19 15.35 18.13
C VAL A 16 -8.73 15.56 17.69
N ILE A 17 -7.81 15.12 18.54
CA ILE A 17 -6.45 14.82 18.09
C ILE A 17 -6.60 13.58 17.19
N ALA A 18 -6.54 13.79 15.88
CA ALA A 18 -6.39 12.71 14.90
C ALA A 18 -4.96 12.14 15.02
N GLY A 19 -4.70 11.46 16.13
CA GLY A 19 -3.51 10.64 16.33
C GLY A 19 -3.67 9.36 15.52
N ALA A 20 -2.59 8.97 14.83
CA ALA A 20 -2.49 7.73 14.07
C ALA A 20 -2.96 6.54 14.92
N ALA A 21 -4.20 6.11 14.69
CA ALA A 21 -4.72 4.89 15.29
C ALA A 21 -4.05 3.71 14.58
N ALA A 22 -3.08 3.09 15.26
CA ALA A 22 -2.66 1.74 14.92
C ALA A 22 -3.91 0.85 15.02
N VAL A 23 -4.45 0.43 13.89
CA VAL A 23 -5.62 -0.47 13.84
C VAL A 23 -5.16 -1.87 14.23
N SER A 24 -5.07 -2.12 15.54
CA SER A 24 -4.96 -3.46 16.10
C SER A 24 -6.38 -3.98 16.39
N GLY A 25 -7.05 -4.54 15.39
CA GLY A 25 -8.39 -5.07 15.58
C GLY A 25 -8.80 -6.02 14.46
N ARG A 26 -9.23 -7.23 14.84
CA ARG A 26 -9.69 -8.34 13.97
C ARG A 26 -10.85 -7.98 13.02
N THR A 27 -11.35 -6.75 13.03
CA THR A 27 -12.39 -6.24 12.13
C THR A 27 -11.86 -5.58 10.85
N ALA A 28 -10.54 -5.38 10.71
CA ALA A 28 -9.94 -4.78 9.50
C ALA A 28 -9.68 -5.78 8.35
N PHE A 29 -9.79 -7.09 8.59
CA PHE A 29 -9.56 -8.10 7.55
C PHE A 29 -10.73 -8.29 6.58
N ALA A 30 -11.92 -7.79 6.91
CA ALA A 30 -13.09 -7.91 6.03
C ALA A 30 -13.03 -7.01 4.77
N SER A 31 -12.03 -6.13 4.63
CA SER A 31 -11.94 -5.17 3.52
C SER A 31 -10.63 -5.21 2.71
N VAL A 32 -9.64 -6.04 3.10
CA VAL A 32 -8.41 -6.20 2.31
C VAL A 32 -8.76 -7.05 1.08
N PRO A 33 -8.51 -6.58 -0.15
CA PRO A 33 -8.72 -7.41 -1.35
C PRO A 33 -7.87 -8.68 -1.29
N GLU A 34 -8.19 -9.68 -2.11
CA GLU A 34 -7.26 -10.79 -2.32
C GLU A 34 -6.04 -10.30 -3.11
N ALA A 35 -4.84 -10.74 -2.69
CA ALA A 35 -3.61 -10.40 -3.38
C ALA A 35 -3.45 -11.25 -4.64
N PRO A 36 -3.43 -10.65 -5.85
CA PRO A 36 -3.07 -11.40 -7.05
C PRO A 36 -1.59 -11.79 -6.96
N THR A 37 -1.20 -12.93 -7.53
CA THR A 37 0.19 -13.40 -7.57
C THR A 37 0.58 -13.83 -8.98
N MET A 38 1.88 -13.75 -9.30
CA MET A 38 2.42 -14.19 -10.58
C MET A 38 3.73 -14.93 -10.39
N ALA A 39 3.76 -16.20 -10.79
CA ALA A 39 4.97 -17.02 -10.71
C ALA A 39 5.89 -16.89 -11.94
N SER A 40 5.42 -16.32 -13.05
CA SER A 40 6.23 -16.20 -14.28
C SER A 40 6.99 -14.88 -14.31
N ALA A 41 8.23 -14.92 -14.84
CA ALA A 41 9.01 -13.72 -15.20
C ALA A 41 8.76 -13.26 -16.64
N ALA A 42 7.93 -13.96 -17.41
CA ALA A 42 7.62 -13.54 -18.76
C ALA A 42 6.88 -12.20 -18.73
N THR A 43 7.34 -11.24 -19.54
CA THR A 43 6.64 -9.97 -19.80
C THR A 43 5.19 -10.26 -20.20
N GLN A 44 4.25 -9.71 -19.42
CA GLN A 44 2.82 -9.77 -19.74
C GLN A 44 2.40 -8.52 -20.51
N ALA A 45 1.36 -8.67 -21.33
CA ALA A 45 0.69 -7.51 -21.92
C ALA A 45 0.12 -6.64 -20.78
N PRO A 46 0.20 -5.30 -20.89
CA PRO A 46 -0.33 -4.42 -19.86
C PRO A 46 -1.85 -4.48 -19.81
N LEU A 47 -2.43 -4.19 -18.65
CA LEU A 47 -3.88 -4.13 -18.49
C LEU A 47 -4.42 -2.83 -19.07
N VAL A 48 -5.39 -2.95 -19.98
CA VAL A 48 -6.10 -1.78 -20.53
C VAL A 48 -7.18 -1.34 -19.55
N PRO A 49 -7.28 -0.03 -19.23
CA PRO A 49 -8.33 0.48 -18.35
C PRO A 49 -9.72 0.17 -18.92
N THR A 50 -10.55 -0.51 -18.13
CA THR A 50 -11.97 -0.73 -18.44
C THR A 50 -12.87 0.29 -17.74
N SER A 51 -12.31 1.09 -16.84
CA SER A 51 -12.97 2.15 -16.09
C SER A 51 -11.95 3.18 -15.60
N GLY A 52 -12.41 4.38 -15.22
CA GLY A 52 -11.54 5.49 -14.81
C GLY A 52 -11.01 6.32 -15.99
N PRO A 53 -9.99 7.16 -15.76
CA PRO A 53 -9.35 7.93 -16.83
C PRO A 53 -8.70 7.00 -17.86
N ASP A 54 -8.81 7.36 -19.14
CA ASP A 54 -8.09 6.69 -20.21
C ASP A 54 -6.60 7.05 -20.17
N TYR A 55 -5.73 6.09 -20.44
CA TYR A 55 -4.28 6.28 -20.51
C TYR A 55 -3.65 5.19 -21.37
N GLN A 56 -2.46 5.49 -21.91
CA GLN A 56 -1.67 4.51 -22.66
C GLN A 56 -0.96 3.56 -21.68
N PRO A 57 -1.29 2.25 -21.64
CA PRO A 57 -0.71 1.36 -20.65
C PRO A 57 0.77 1.09 -20.89
N VAL A 58 1.54 0.99 -19.81
CA VAL A 58 2.98 0.76 -19.85
C VAL A 58 3.30 -0.73 -19.73
N ALA A 59 4.07 -1.25 -20.70
CA ALA A 59 4.64 -2.59 -20.63
C ALA A 59 5.96 -2.57 -19.87
N THR A 60 6.02 -3.25 -18.73
CA THR A 60 7.25 -3.43 -17.94
C THR A 60 7.91 -4.75 -18.29
N LEU A 61 9.18 -4.69 -18.72
CA LEU A 61 9.95 -5.89 -19.06
C LEU A 61 10.08 -6.83 -17.86
N ASN A 62 9.91 -8.12 -18.12
CA ASN A 62 9.90 -9.18 -17.11
C ASN A 62 8.85 -8.97 -15.99
N GLY A 63 7.80 -8.21 -16.30
CA GLY A 63 6.79 -7.77 -15.36
C GLY A 63 5.37 -8.01 -15.84
N TRP A 64 4.44 -7.61 -15.00
CA TRP A 64 3.00 -7.69 -15.21
C TRP A 64 2.34 -6.53 -14.44
N THR A 65 1.19 -6.06 -14.89
CA THR A 65 0.44 -4.99 -14.19
C THR A 65 -0.30 -5.57 -13.01
N LEU A 66 -0.16 -4.94 -11.84
CA LEU A 66 -0.91 -5.29 -10.63
C LEU A 66 -2.40 -4.96 -10.84
N PRO A 67 -3.30 -5.96 -10.79
CA PRO A 67 -4.72 -5.72 -10.82
C PRO A 67 -5.17 -4.83 -9.67
N TRP A 68 -6.18 -4.02 -9.93
CA TRP A 68 -6.78 -3.11 -8.98
C TRP A 68 -8.30 -3.17 -9.03
N ARG A 69 -8.95 -2.68 -7.99
CA ARG A 69 -10.41 -2.49 -7.93
C ARG A 69 -10.75 -1.06 -7.52
N MET A 70 -11.91 -0.57 -7.93
CA MET A 70 -12.48 0.65 -7.34
C MET A 70 -13.22 0.34 -6.05
N ASN A 71 -13.08 1.21 -5.06
CA ASN A 71 -13.88 1.23 -3.84
C ASN A 71 -14.28 2.66 -3.50
N GLY A 72 -15.45 3.08 -4.00
CA GLY A 72 -15.79 4.51 -4.10
C GLY A 72 -14.78 5.22 -5.01
N ASP A 73 -14.20 6.30 -4.52
CA ASP A 73 -13.18 7.06 -5.26
C ASP A 73 -11.77 6.44 -5.18
N TRP A 74 -11.58 5.38 -4.39
CA TRP A 74 -10.26 4.79 -4.19
C TRP A 74 -9.95 3.74 -5.25
N LYS A 75 -8.81 3.90 -5.91
CA LYS A 75 -8.16 2.86 -6.72
C LYS A 75 -7.32 1.99 -5.79
N GLU A 76 -7.80 0.78 -5.51
CA GLU A 76 -7.23 -0.11 -4.50
C GLU A 76 -6.34 -1.19 -5.11
N PHE A 77 -5.14 -1.34 -4.55
CA PHE A 77 -4.15 -2.36 -4.90
C PHE A 77 -3.77 -3.21 -3.69
N HIS A 78 -3.35 -4.46 -3.92
CA HIS A 78 -2.79 -5.30 -2.85
C HIS A 78 -1.40 -5.83 -3.23
N LEU A 79 -0.40 -5.34 -2.51
CA LEU A 79 0.98 -5.81 -2.58
C LEU A 79 1.30 -6.75 -1.43
N VAL A 80 2.06 -7.79 -1.72
CA VAL A 80 2.53 -8.75 -0.72
C VAL A 80 4.02 -8.88 -0.82
N ALA A 81 4.76 -8.38 0.17
CA ALA A 81 6.19 -8.62 0.27
C ALA A 81 6.43 -10.05 0.76
N GLU A 82 7.13 -10.89 -0.01
CA GLU A 82 7.36 -12.29 0.34
C GLU A 82 8.68 -12.84 -0.23
N PRO A 83 9.26 -13.91 0.34
CA PRO A 83 10.40 -14.58 -0.27
C PRO A 83 10.00 -15.19 -1.62
N VAL A 84 10.87 -15.04 -2.62
CA VAL A 84 10.66 -15.58 -3.97
C VAL A 84 11.94 -16.21 -4.50
N GLU A 85 11.80 -17.20 -5.36
CA GLU A 85 12.90 -17.84 -6.06
C GLU A 85 12.85 -17.48 -7.55
N ARG A 86 14.02 -17.14 -8.10
CA ARG A 86 14.19 -16.74 -9.50
C ARG A 86 15.40 -17.44 -10.10
N GLU A 87 15.22 -18.09 -11.24
CA GLU A 87 16.35 -18.40 -12.12
C GLU A 87 16.64 -17.18 -12.99
N ILE A 88 17.76 -16.50 -12.73
CA ILE A 88 18.14 -15.26 -13.46
C ILE A 88 18.93 -15.57 -14.73
N ALA A 89 19.65 -16.68 -14.73
CA ALA A 89 20.36 -17.26 -15.87
C ALA A 89 20.38 -18.79 -15.70
N PRO A 90 20.63 -19.59 -16.75
CA PRO A 90 20.63 -21.05 -16.64
C PRO A 90 21.50 -21.57 -15.48
N GLY A 91 20.87 -22.24 -14.53
CA GLY A 91 21.48 -22.78 -13.31
C GLY A 91 21.75 -21.76 -12.18
N MET A 92 21.45 -20.48 -12.38
CA MET A 92 21.66 -19.40 -11.42
C MET A 92 20.35 -19.05 -10.70
N ILE A 93 20.09 -19.78 -9.61
CA ILE A 93 18.94 -19.54 -8.73
C ILE A 93 19.28 -18.46 -7.71
N ALA A 94 18.45 -17.42 -7.66
CA ALA A 94 18.49 -16.36 -6.68
C ALA A 94 17.30 -16.48 -5.72
N TYR A 95 17.60 -16.40 -4.43
CA TYR A 95 16.63 -16.29 -3.35
C TYR A 95 16.48 -14.81 -3.01
N LEU A 96 15.30 -14.27 -3.28
CA LEU A 96 15.04 -12.82 -3.24
C LEU A 96 13.87 -12.53 -2.30
N TRP A 97 13.76 -11.27 -1.90
CA TRP A 97 12.49 -10.73 -1.40
C TRP A 97 11.83 -9.99 -2.56
N GLY A 98 10.62 -10.44 -2.89
CA GLY A 98 9.85 -9.94 -4.01
C GLY A 98 8.49 -9.42 -3.57
N TYR A 99 7.66 -9.10 -4.56
CA TYR A 99 6.28 -8.74 -4.35
C TYR A 99 5.36 -9.64 -5.18
N ASN A 100 4.31 -10.18 -4.57
CA ASN A 100 3.24 -10.93 -5.24
C ASN A 100 3.76 -12.13 -6.05
N GLY A 101 4.70 -12.89 -5.48
CA GLY A 101 5.31 -14.07 -6.09
C GLY A 101 6.45 -13.81 -7.07
N GLN A 102 6.88 -12.55 -7.25
CA GLN A 102 7.83 -12.16 -8.30
C GLN A 102 8.88 -11.12 -7.86
N SER A 103 10.06 -11.16 -8.48
CA SER A 103 11.07 -10.11 -8.51
C SER A 103 11.64 -9.97 -9.94
N PRO A 104 11.46 -8.83 -10.63
CA PRO A 104 10.82 -7.59 -10.17
C PRO A 104 9.35 -7.79 -9.77
N GLY A 105 8.88 -6.96 -8.83
CA GLY A 105 7.47 -6.93 -8.43
C GLY A 105 6.55 -6.42 -9.55
N PRO A 106 5.23 -6.41 -9.32
CA PRO A 106 4.27 -6.00 -10.34
C PRO A 106 4.32 -4.49 -10.59
N THR A 107 3.89 -4.08 -11.78
CA THR A 107 3.74 -2.67 -12.18
C THR A 107 2.46 -2.11 -11.58
N ILE A 108 2.57 -1.04 -10.81
CA ILE A 108 1.41 -0.31 -10.29
C ILE A 108 1.14 0.84 -11.25
N GLU A 109 -0.10 0.95 -11.71
CA GLU A 109 -0.47 1.92 -12.73
C GLU A 109 -1.65 2.75 -12.28
N ALA A 110 -1.44 4.07 -12.22
CA ALA A 110 -2.41 5.07 -11.76
C ALA A 110 -2.20 6.38 -12.54
N VAL A 111 -3.26 7.19 -12.59
CA VAL A 111 -3.27 8.46 -13.31
C VAL A 111 -3.29 9.61 -12.31
N GLU A 112 -2.63 10.73 -12.64
CA GLU A 112 -2.70 11.94 -11.82
C GLU A 112 -4.17 12.30 -11.49
N GLY A 113 -4.44 12.55 -10.21
CA GLY A 113 -5.79 12.75 -9.67
C GLY A 113 -6.39 11.51 -9.00
N ASP A 114 -5.86 10.30 -9.24
CA ASP A 114 -6.34 9.09 -8.58
C ASP A 114 -6.14 9.17 -7.05
N LYS A 115 -7.17 8.82 -6.27
CA LYS A 115 -7.00 8.47 -4.85
C LYS A 115 -6.52 7.04 -4.79
N VAL A 116 -5.25 6.85 -4.47
CA VAL A 116 -4.59 5.54 -4.46
C VAL A 116 -4.58 4.98 -3.05
N ARG A 117 -5.06 3.74 -2.90
CA ARG A 117 -4.97 2.96 -1.66
C ARG A 117 -4.23 1.66 -1.93
N ILE A 118 -3.13 1.41 -1.22
CA ILE A 118 -2.31 0.21 -1.39
C ILE A 118 -2.21 -0.52 -0.07
N PHE A 119 -2.80 -1.71 -0.02
CA PHE A 119 -2.62 -2.64 1.07
C PHE A 119 -1.27 -3.33 0.87
N VAL A 120 -0.36 -3.19 1.83
CA VAL A 120 0.96 -3.82 1.78
C VAL A 120 1.05 -4.84 2.91
N THR A 121 0.95 -6.12 2.57
CA THR A 121 1.10 -7.22 3.51
C THR A 121 2.54 -7.71 3.52
N ASN A 122 3.16 -7.74 4.69
CA ASN A 122 4.50 -8.26 4.87
C ASN A 122 4.45 -9.75 5.25
N LYS A 123 4.89 -10.65 4.38
CA LYS A 123 5.13 -12.08 4.67
C LYS A 123 6.62 -12.42 4.78
N LEU A 124 7.50 -11.42 4.76
CA LEU A 124 8.92 -11.61 5.02
C LEU A 124 9.15 -11.98 6.50
N PRO A 125 10.27 -12.64 6.83
CA PRO A 125 10.64 -12.88 8.23
C PRO A 125 11.08 -11.61 8.96
N GLU A 126 11.31 -10.51 8.24
CA GLU A 126 11.84 -9.24 8.77
C GLU A 126 10.82 -8.10 8.68
N ASN A 127 11.03 -7.06 9.49
CA ASN A 127 10.30 -5.80 9.39
C ASN A 127 10.59 -5.12 8.05
N THR A 128 9.57 -4.53 7.42
CA THR A 128 9.74 -3.84 6.12
C THR A 128 8.88 -2.58 6.01
N THR A 129 9.11 -1.79 4.97
CA THR A 129 8.27 -0.68 4.51
C THR A 129 8.36 -0.58 2.98
N ILE A 130 7.50 0.21 2.35
CA ILE A 130 7.67 0.61 0.94
C ILE A 130 7.85 2.11 0.88
N HIS A 131 8.97 2.57 0.32
CA HIS A 131 9.19 3.97 -0.02
C HIS A 131 8.83 4.23 -1.49
N TRP A 132 7.99 5.24 -1.73
CA TRP A 132 7.45 5.56 -3.05
C TRP A 132 8.31 6.60 -3.76
N HIS A 133 9.33 6.13 -4.47
CA HIS A 133 10.28 7.01 -5.16
C HIS A 133 9.59 8.02 -6.10
N GLY A 134 9.94 9.30 -5.93
CA GLY A 134 9.48 10.39 -6.78
C GLY A 134 8.09 10.94 -6.43
N GLN A 135 7.37 10.33 -5.48
CA GLN A 135 6.02 10.73 -5.12
C GLN A 135 5.99 11.82 -4.05
N ARG A 136 5.03 12.74 -4.17
CA ARG A 136 4.77 13.79 -3.17
C ARG A 136 3.65 13.35 -2.25
N LEU A 137 4.01 12.81 -1.09
CA LEU A 137 3.07 12.11 -0.22
C LEU A 137 2.83 12.85 1.11
N PRO A 138 1.67 12.64 1.77
CA PRO A 138 1.53 12.94 3.18
C PRO A 138 2.65 12.24 3.98
N ASN A 139 3.16 12.91 5.02
CA ASN A 139 4.35 12.45 5.76
C ASN A 139 4.25 10.96 6.18
N GLY A 140 3.12 10.54 6.76
CA GLY A 140 2.90 9.16 7.21
C GLY A 140 2.69 8.10 6.13
N MET A 141 2.82 8.46 4.85
CA MET A 141 2.61 7.56 3.70
C MET A 141 3.86 7.36 2.86
N ASP A 142 4.98 7.96 3.27
CA ASP A 142 6.21 7.99 2.48
C ASP A 142 7.10 6.75 2.65
N GLY A 143 6.91 5.94 3.70
CA GLY A 143 7.60 4.65 3.81
C GLY A 143 8.96 4.65 4.48
N VAL A 144 9.38 5.76 5.11
CA VAL A 144 10.64 5.82 5.86
C VAL A 144 10.39 5.34 7.29
N GLY A 145 10.61 4.04 7.49
CA GLY A 145 10.42 3.35 8.76
C GLY A 145 11.21 3.99 9.90
N GLY A 146 10.55 4.17 11.05
CA GLY A 146 11.15 4.76 12.25
C GLY A 146 11.25 6.28 12.23
N LEU A 147 10.96 6.93 11.09
CA LEU A 147 10.93 8.39 10.97
C LEU A 147 9.53 8.91 10.71
N ASN A 148 8.93 8.51 9.58
CA ASN A 148 7.63 9.04 9.16
C ASN A 148 6.48 8.05 9.34
N GLN A 149 6.80 6.75 9.49
CA GLN A 149 5.84 5.72 9.88
C GLN A 149 6.52 4.59 10.67
N PRO A 150 5.76 3.78 11.43
CA PRO A 150 6.25 2.50 11.94
C PRO A 150 6.61 1.55 10.79
N HIS A 151 7.55 0.64 11.04
CA HIS A 151 7.76 -0.51 10.15
C HIS A 151 6.51 -1.38 10.11
N ILE A 152 6.33 -2.12 9.01
CA ILE A 152 5.33 -3.18 8.86
C ILE A 152 5.94 -4.47 9.40
N PRO A 153 5.49 -4.97 10.57
CA PRO A 153 6.04 -6.21 11.11
C PRO A 153 5.67 -7.43 10.25
N SER A 154 6.40 -8.52 10.41
CA SER A 154 6.06 -9.80 9.77
C SER A 154 4.61 -10.22 10.08
N GLY A 155 3.90 -10.65 9.04
CA GLY A 155 2.50 -11.05 9.08
C GLY A 155 1.50 -9.90 9.24
N LYS A 156 1.94 -8.63 9.14
CA LYS A 156 1.07 -7.45 9.26
C LYS A 156 0.87 -6.77 7.92
N THR A 157 -0.22 -6.00 7.85
CA THR A 157 -0.55 -5.17 6.70
C THR A 157 -0.54 -3.70 7.11
N PHE A 158 0.05 -2.85 6.29
CA PHE A 158 -0.10 -1.39 6.37
C PHE A 158 -0.84 -0.90 5.14
N VAL A 159 -1.65 0.16 5.30
CA VAL A 159 -2.44 0.74 4.21
C VAL A 159 -1.86 2.10 3.88
N TYR A 160 -1.30 2.22 2.69
CA TYR A 160 -0.86 3.50 2.13
C TYR A 160 -2.04 4.17 1.44
N GLU A 161 -2.30 5.44 1.73
CA GLU A 161 -3.39 6.21 1.14
C GLU A 161 -2.91 7.59 0.73
N PHE A 162 -3.02 7.93 -0.55
CA PHE A 162 -2.63 9.25 -1.03
C PHE A 162 -3.36 9.63 -2.31
N LEU A 163 -3.48 10.94 -2.54
CA LEU A 163 -3.85 11.50 -3.83
C LEU A 163 -2.60 11.55 -4.72
N LEU A 164 -2.65 10.93 -5.89
CA LEU A 164 -1.57 11.01 -6.86
C LEU A 164 -1.55 12.40 -7.49
N ARG A 165 -0.57 13.22 -7.11
CA ARG A 165 -0.45 14.61 -7.56
C ARG A 165 0.51 14.82 -8.73
N ARG A 166 1.25 13.77 -9.11
CA ARG A 166 2.22 13.79 -10.19
C ARG A 166 2.55 12.36 -10.59
N SER A 167 2.43 12.06 -11.88
CA SER A 167 2.91 10.83 -12.52
C SER A 167 4.21 11.09 -13.27
#